data_AF-G3PPZ3-F1
#
_entry.id   AF-G3PPZ3-F1
#
_cell.length_a   1.000
_cell.length_b   1.000
_cell.length_c   1.000
_cell.angle_alpha   90.00
_cell.angle_beta   90.00
_cell.angle_gamma   90.00
#
_symmetry.space_group_name_H-M   'P 1'
#
loop_
_entity.id
_entity.type
_entity.pdbx_description
1 polymer ?
#
loop_
_entity_poly.entity_id
_entity_poly.type
_entity_poly.pdbx_seq_one_letter_code
_entity_poly.pdbx_strand_id
1 'polypeptide(L)'
;MYNGIGLTTPRGSGTNGYVQRNLSSLRVKRPRDERGGERDEKDRERLESQLNRQPNADILEHQRKRQLEVKCAELQDMMEEQGYSAEEIDEKVNTFRMMLQEQQEPAPVPSDRPTFTLWRRNKQKTDGLRAAFGISSDYVDGSSFHADRKEREKEKKEQERLERERQQKYTIPIILILLPRSAVGRRKRKTRIETGERRKRSR
;
A
#
# COMPACT_ATOMS: atom_id res chain seq x y z
N MET A 1 7.41 21.55 -57.50
CA MET A 1 7.71 21.13 -56.12
C MET A 1 6.42 20.85 -55.37
N TYR A 2 6.34 19.74 -54.65
CA TYR A 2 5.18 19.36 -53.86
C TYR A 2 5.59 19.31 -52.39
N ASN A 3 4.87 20.00 -51.49
CA ASN A 3 5.20 20.12 -50.06
C ASN A 3 6.64 20.58 -49.76
N GLY A 4 7.23 21.42 -50.61
CA GLY A 4 8.61 21.90 -50.46
C GLY A 4 9.69 20.84 -50.66
N ILE A 5 9.35 19.66 -51.19
CA ILE A 5 10.28 18.53 -51.38
C ILE A 5 10.41 18.23 -52.89
N GLY A 6 11.63 17.89 -53.32
CA GLY A 6 11.95 17.51 -54.70
C GLY A 6 12.52 18.64 -55.56
N LEU A 7 12.64 18.38 -56.87
CA LEU A 7 13.17 19.35 -57.85
C LEU A 7 12.08 20.33 -58.32
N THR A 8 12.48 21.55 -58.70
CA THR A 8 11.58 22.54 -59.34
C THR A 8 11.20 22.09 -60.74
N THR A 9 12.19 21.65 -61.52
CA THR A 9 12.02 21.03 -62.84
C THR A 9 13.00 19.86 -62.99
N PRO A 10 12.62 18.76 -63.66
CA PRO A 10 13.53 17.63 -63.91
C PRO A 10 14.54 17.93 -65.03
N ARG A 11 14.30 18.95 -65.86
CA ARG A 11 15.17 19.37 -66.96
C ARG A 11 16.50 19.88 -66.41
N GLY A 12 17.61 19.37 -66.93
CA GLY A 12 18.96 19.70 -66.47
C GLY A 12 19.46 18.91 -65.26
N SER A 13 18.60 18.13 -64.59
CA SER A 13 19.00 17.27 -63.46
C SER A 13 19.61 15.92 -63.90
N GLY A 14 19.44 15.54 -65.16
CA GLY A 14 19.86 14.23 -65.68
C GLY A 14 19.06 13.04 -65.13
N THR A 15 17.92 13.29 -64.45
CA THR A 15 17.06 12.24 -63.88
C THR A 15 15.59 12.46 -64.26
N ASN A 16 14.75 11.43 -64.04
CA ASN A 16 13.32 11.49 -64.33
C ASN A 16 12.52 12.36 -63.32
N GLY A 17 13.16 12.91 -62.29
CA GLY A 17 12.49 13.73 -61.26
C GLY A 17 11.58 12.95 -60.30
N TYR A 18 11.69 11.62 -60.24
CA TYR A 18 10.90 10.79 -59.34
C TYR A 18 11.38 10.92 -57.89
N VAL A 19 10.47 11.29 -56.98
CA VAL A 19 10.78 11.50 -55.56
C VAL A 19 10.05 10.46 -54.71
N GLN A 20 10.80 9.61 -54.01
CA GLN A 20 10.26 8.61 -53.10
C GLN A 20 10.36 9.08 -51.64
N ARG A 21 9.33 8.81 -50.83
CA ARG A 21 9.41 9.04 -49.39
C ARG A 21 10.45 8.09 -48.76
N ASN A 22 11.27 8.61 -47.86
CA ASN A 22 12.17 7.76 -47.09
C ASN A 22 11.35 6.93 -46.08
N LEU A 23 11.37 5.59 -46.23
CA LEU A 23 10.67 4.65 -45.34
C LEU A 23 11.36 4.52 -43.97
N SER A 24 12.68 4.73 -43.94
CA SER A 24 13.54 4.63 -42.75
C SER A 24 13.63 5.94 -41.98
N SER A 25 13.08 7.03 -42.50
CA SER A 25 13.00 8.29 -41.79
C SER A 25 12.03 8.16 -40.62
N LEU A 26 12.57 7.88 -39.43
CA LEU A 26 11.81 7.96 -38.19
C LEU A 26 11.37 9.40 -37.99
N ARG A 27 10.06 9.62 -37.88
CA ARG A 27 9.56 10.91 -37.38
C ARG A 27 10.12 11.06 -35.98
N VAL A 28 10.96 12.07 -35.76
CA VAL A 28 11.35 12.47 -34.41
C VAL A 28 10.04 12.67 -33.66
N LYS A 29 9.75 11.77 -32.70
CA LYS A 29 8.62 11.98 -31.81
C LYS A 29 8.84 13.36 -31.24
N ARG A 30 7.91 14.28 -31.46
CA ARG A 30 7.91 15.56 -30.73
C ARG A 30 8.15 15.21 -29.26
N PRO A 31 9.00 15.97 -28.54
CA PRO A 31 9.25 15.69 -27.13
C PRO A 31 7.89 15.49 -26.47
N ARG A 32 7.72 14.31 -25.86
CA ARG A 32 6.46 13.88 -25.27
C ARG A 32 5.96 14.89 -24.24
N ASP A 33 6.87 15.73 -23.76
CA ASP A 33 6.70 16.78 -22.77
C ASP A 33 5.69 17.86 -23.17
N GLU A 34 5.44 18.11 -24.47
CA GLU A 34 4.44 19.11 -24.88
C GLU A 34 2.99 18.58 -24.91
N ARG A 35 2.79 17.27 -24.73
CA ARG A 35 1.46 16.65 -24.56
C ARG A 35 1.17 16.17 -23.14
N GLY A 36 2.09 16.43 -22.20
CA GLY A 36 1.93 16.20 -20.77
C GLY A 36 0.96 17.18 -20.13
N GLY A 37 -0.30 17.19 -20.57
CA GLY A 37 -1.38 17.89 -19.86
C GLY A 37 -1.95 17.02 -18.75
N GLU A 38 -2.90 17.56 -17.97
CA GLU A 38 -3.64 16.87 -16.89
C GLU A 38 -4.20 15.47 -17.23
N ARG A 39 -4.34 15.14 -18.53
CA ARG A 39 -4.69 13.80 -18.99
C ARG A 39 -3.63 12.75 -18.67
N ASP A 40 -2.34 13.07 -18.83
CA ASP A 40 -1.26 12.11 -18.54
C ASP A 40 -1.13 11.85 -17.03
N GLU A 41 -1.39 12.84 -16.18
CA GLU A 41 -1.41 12.65 -14.72
C GLU A 41 -2.59 11.79 -14.27
N LYS A 42 -3.80 12.07 -14.78
CA LYS A 42 -4.99 11.25 -14.50
C LYS A 42 -4.85 9.83 -15.05
N ASP A 43 -4.22 9.66 -16.20
CA ASP A 43 -3.99 8.33 -16.78
C ASP A 43 -2.88 7.57 -16.03
N ARG A 44 -1.87 8.25 -15.48
CA ARG A 44 -0.91 7.66 -14.54
C ARG A 44 -1.57 7.24 -13.23
N GLU A 45 -2.36 8.11 -12.62
CA GLU A 45 -3.10 7.80 -11.38
C GLU A 45 -4.06 6.63 -11.59
N ARG A 46 -4.73 6.55 -12.75
CA ARG A 46 -5.57 5.42 -13.14
C ARG A 46 -4.76 4.13 -13.31
N LEU A 47 -3.57 4.20 -13.90
CA LEU A 47 -2.72 3.02 -14.10
C LEU A 47 -2.13 2.54 -12.76
N GLU A 48 -1.68 3.45 -11.92
CA GLU A 48 -1.16 3.17 -10.57
C GLU A 48 -2.24 2.61 -9.65
N SER A 49 -3.45 3.15 -9.70
CA SER A 49 -4.60 2.62 -8.94
C SER A 49 -5.07 1.25 -9.44
N GLN A 50 -4.90 0.94 -10.73
CA GLN A 50 -5.14 -0.40 -11.26
C GLN A 50 -4.07 -1.40 -10.78
N LEU A 51 -2.81 -1.00 -10.76
CA LEU A 51 -1.69 -1.87 -10.36
C LEU A 51 -1.71 -2.18 -8.86
N ASN A 52 -2.12 -1.21 -8.04
CA ASN A 52 -2.19 -1.31 -6.58
C ASN A 52 -3.58 -1.64 -6.05
N ARG A 53 -4.51 -2.08 -6.91
CA ARG A 53 -5.90 -2.30 -6.50
C ARG A 53 -6.01 -3.41 -5.47
N GLN A 54 -6.51 -3.07 -4.29
CA GLN A 54 -6.82 -4.07 -3.27
C GLN A 54 -8.00 -4.93 -3.73
N PRO A 55 -8.10 -6.20 -3.28
CA PRO A 55 -9.29 -7.01 -3.48
C PRO A 55 -10.54 -6.26 -2.98
N ASN A 56 -11.60 -6.21 -3.78
CA ASN A 56 -12.83 -5.51 -3.41
C ASN A 56 -13.44 -6.14 -2.14
N ALA A 57 -13.74 -5.32 -1.13
CA ALA A 57 -14.27 -5.78 0.16
C ALA A 57 -15.61 -6.50 0.02
N ASP A 58 -16.52 -5.96 -0.80
CA ASP A 58 -17.85 -6.54 -1.04
C ASP A 58 -17.76 -7.97 -1.58
N ILE A 59 -16.83 -8.20 -2.52
CA ILE A 59 -16.60 -9.53 -3.10
C ILE A 59 -16.11 -10.51 -2.02
N LEU A 60 -15.31 -10.03 -1.07
CA LEU A 60 -14.81 -10.84 0.03
C LEU A 60 -15.94 -11.18 1.03
N GLU A 61 -16.81 -10.22 1.33
CA GLU A 61 -17.98 -10.42 2.18
C GLU A 61 -18.98 -11.41 1.55
N HIS A 62 -19.28 -11.26 0.26
CA HIS A 62 -20.13 -12.20 -0.46
C HIS A 62 -19.54 -13.62 -0.48
N GLN A 63 -18.23 -13.76 -0.57
CA GLN A 63 -17.58 -15.07 -0.45
C GLN A 63 -17.74 -15.67 0.94
N ARG A 64 -17.60 -14.87 2.00
CA ARG A 64 -17.82 -15.32 3.38
C ARG A 64 -19.26 -15.79 3.58
N LYS A 65 -20.24 -15.00 3.12
CA LYS A 65 -21.66 -15.37 3.15
C LYS A 65 -21.94 -16.64 2.34
N ARG A 66 -21.36 -16.77 1.15
CA ARG A 66 -21.50 -17.99 0.34
C ARG A 66 -20.95 -19.22 1.06
N GLN A 67 -19.81 -19.12 1.74
CA GLN A 67 -19.23 -20.25 2.48
C GLN A 67 -20.09 -20.68 3.66
N LEU A 68 -20.75 -19.73 4.32
CA LEU A 68 -21.77 -20.02 5.32
C LEU A 68 -22.91 -20.84 4.72
N GLU A 69 -23.52 -20.35 3.65
CA GLU A 69 -24.65 -21.03 3.01
C GLU A 69 -24.26 -22.40 2.44
N VAL A 70 -23.05 -22.57 1.91
CA VAL A 70 -22.55 -23.89 1.47
C VAL A 70 -22.50 -24.87 2.64
N LYS A 71 -21.96 -24.48 3.79
CA LYS A 71 -21.94 -25.36 4.97
C LYS A 71 -23.35 -25.69 5.49
N CYS A 72 -24.27 -24.72 5.42
CA CYS A 72 -25.66 -24.97 5.79
C CYS A 72 -26.34 -25.95 4.83
N ALA A 73 -26.09 -25.82 3.52
CA ALA A 73 -26.58 -26.77 2.51
C ALA A 73 -26.00 -28.17 2.70
N GLU A 74 -24.69 -28.29 2.98
CA GLU A 74 -24.06 -29.58 3.30
C GLU A 74 -24.71 -30.24 4.52
N LEU A 75 -25.03 -29.48 5.57
CA LEU A 75 -25.74 -29.99 6.74
C LEU A 75 -27.16 -30.46 6.41
N GLN A 76 -27.86 -29.67 5.60
CA GLN A 76 -29.19 -30.02 5.12
C GLN A 76 -29.16 -31.34 4.33
N ASP A 77 -28.27 -31.47 3.35
CA ASP A 77 -28.11 -32.68 2.54
C ASP A 77 -27.83 -33.91 3.42
N MET A 78 -26.94 -33.79 4.42
CA MET A 78 -26.64 -34.87 5.36
C MET A 78 -27.86 -35.29 6.19
N MET A 79 -28.72 -34.35 6.59
CA MET A 79 -29.92 -34.65 7.37
C MET A 79 -31.04 -35.24 6.49
N GLU A 80 -31.15 -34.81 5.25
CA GLU A 80 -32.08 -35.38 4.27
C GLU A 80 -31.71 -36.83 3.94
N GLU A 81 -30.42 -37.14 3.73
CA GLU A 81 -29.93 -38.51 3.53
C GLU A 81 -30.20 -39.43 4.74
N GLN A 82 -30.21 -38.87 5.95
CA GLN A 82 -30.53 -39.57 7.20
C GLN A 82 -32.03 -39.73 7.44
N GLY A 83 -32.89 -39.08 6.64
CA GLY A 83 -34.34 -39.21 6.69
C GLY A 83 -35.01 -38.42 7.81
N TYR A 84 -34.42 -37.31 8.26
CA TYR A 84 -35.07 -36.40 9.23
C TYR A 84 -36.29 -35.70 8.62
N SER A 85 -37.20 -35.22 9.49
CA SER A 85 -38.35 -34.42 9.06
C SER A 85 -37.91 -33.02 8.62
N ALA A 86 -38.64 -32.40 7.69
CA ALA A 86 -38.32 -31.07 7.16
C ALA A 86 -38.26 -29.99 8.26
N GLU A 87 -39.15 -30.09 9.27
CA GLU A 87 -39.19 -29.14 10.39
C GLU A 87 -37.93 -29.23 11.27
N GLU A 88 -37.46 -30.45 11.56
CA GLU A 88 -36.23 -30.66 12.35
C GLU A 88 -34.98 -30.22 11.59
N ILE A 89 -34.97 -30.37 10.26
CA ILE A 89 -33.89 -29.90 9.39
C ILE A 89 -33.78 -28.38 9.45
N ASP A 90 -34.90 -27.67 9.28
CA ASP A 90 -34.92 -26.21 9.29
C ASP A 90 -34.46 -25.62 10.64
N GLU A 91 -34.88 -26.20 11.76
CA GLU A 91 -34.44 -25.76 13.08
C GLU A 91 -32.92 -25.95 13.29
N LYS A 92 -32.39 -27.11 12.91
CA LYS A 92 -30.95 -27.40 13.04
C LYS A 92 -30.10 -26.57 12.07
N VAL A 93 -30.57 -26.34 10.85
CA VAL A 93 -29.87 -25.49 9.88
C VAL A 93 -29.89 -24.02 10.32
N ASN A 94 -31.00 -23.53 10.86
CA ASN A 94 -31.08 -22.14 11.37
C ASN A 94 -30.19 -21.91 12.60
N THR A 95 -30.18 -22.84 13.55
CA THR A 95 -29.26 -22.77 14.71
C THR A 95 -27.81 -22.84 14.26
N PHE A 96 -27.49 -23.72 13.30
CA PHE A 96 -26.15 -23.83 12.73
C PHE A 96 -25.72 -22.57 11.97
N ARG A 97 -26.63 -21.95 11.22
CA ARG A 97 -26.41 -20.65 10.56
C ARG A 97 -26.05 -19.57 11.57
N MET A 98 -26.77 -19.48 12.70
CA MET A 98 -26.47 -18.51 13.76
C MET A 98 -25.10 -18.78 14.41
N MET A 99 -24.81 -20.04 14.74
CA MET A 99 -23.51 -20.43 15.33
C MET A 99 -22.35 -20.11 14.40
N LEU A 100 -22.45 -20.44 13.11
CA LEU A 100 -21.38 -20.15 12.16
C LEU A 100 -21.23 -18.64 11.92
N GLN A 101 -22.32 -17.86 11.96
CA GLN A 101 -22.24 -16.41 11.85
C GLN A 101 -21.50 -15.80 13.06
N GLU A 102 -21.74 -16.31 14.27
CA GLU A 102 -21.06 -15.87 15.50
C GLU A 102 -19.59 -16.29 15.54
N GLN A 103 -19.28 -17.53 15.14
CA GLN A 103 -17.92 -18.07 15.18
C GLN A 103 -16.97 -17.44 14.13
N GLN A 104 -17.50 -16.84 13.07
CA GLN A 104 -16.70 -16.27 11.99
C GLN A 104 -16.23 -14.83 12.26
N GLU A 105 -16.75 -14.17 13.30
CA GLU A 105 -16.19 -12.94 13.89
C GLU A 105 -15.06 -13.35 14.87
N PRO A 106 -13.74 -13.39 14.55
CA PRO A 106 -12.98 -13.01 13.36
C PRO A 106 -12.06 -14.17 12.88
N ALA A 107 -12.52 -15.05 11.99
CA ALA A 107 -11.72 -16.19 11.51
C ALA A 107 -11.15 -15.96 10.09
N PRO A 108 -9.93 -16.44 9.81
CA PRO A 108 -9.19 -16.09 8.60
C PRO A 108 -9.93 -16.55 7.35
N VAL A 109 -10.06 -15.62 6.42
CA VAL A 109 -10.54 -15.90 5.05
C VAL A 109 -9.86 -17.14 4.48
N PRO A 110 -10.64 -18.12 3.96
CA PRO A 110 -10.07 -19.39 3.56
C PRO A 110 -9.11 -19.22 2.39
N SER A 111 -8.09 -20.06 2.43
CA SER A 111 -6.87 -20.03 1.64
C SER A 111 -7.07 -20.39 0.15
N ASP A 112 -8.29 -20.74 -0.25
CA ASP A 112 -8.53 -21.53 -1.47
C ASP A 112 -8.61 -20.69 -2.74
N ARG A 113 -8.62 -19.36 -2.63
CA ARG A 113 -8.43 -18.49 -3.80
C ARG A 113 -6.95 -18.09 -3.94
N PRO A 114 -6.23 -18.60 -4.96
CA PRO A 114 -4.82 -18.28 -5.15
C PRO A 114 -4.60 -16.78 -5.32
N THR A 115 -5.55 -16.02 -5.84
CA THR A 115 -5.44 -14.57 -6.04
C THR A 115 -5.42 -13.76 -4.75
N PHE A 116 -6.30 -14.06 -3.77
CA PHE A 116 -6.32 -13.31 -2.50
C PHE A 116 -5.11 -13.67 -1.62
N THR A 117 -4.77 -14.96 -1.54
CA THR A 117 -3.60 -15.43 -0.80
C THR A 117 -2.30 -14.92 -1.40
N LEU A 118 -2.19 -14.92 -2.74
CA LEU A 118 -1.07 -14.32 -3.46
C LEU A 118 -1.00 -12.81 -3.22
N TRP A 119 -2.12 -12.09 -3.27
CA TRP A 119 -2.14 -10.65 -2.96
C TRP A 119 -1.68 -10.38 -1.52
N ARG A 120 -2.22 -11.12 -0.54
CA ARG A 120 -1.83 -10.97 0.88
C ARG A 120 -0.34 -11.25 1.08
N ARG A 121 0.17 -12.32 0.45
CA ARG A 121 1.59 -12.71 0.51
C ARG A 121 2.48 -11.69 -0.18
N ASN A 122 2.06 -11.18 -1.34
CA ASN A 122 2.78 -10.14 -2.05
C ASN A 122 2.82 -8.87 -1.21
N LYS A 123 1.68 -8.42 -0.67
CA LYS A 123 1.59 -7.26 0.22
C LYS A 123 2.54 -7.37 1.40
N GLN A 124 2.57 -8.51 2.09
CA GLN A 124 3.51 -8.74 3.20
C GLN A 124 4.98 -8.65 2.76
N LYS A 125 5.32 -9.18 1.59
CA LYS A 125 6.68 -9.05 1.04
C LYS A 125 7.01 -7.60 0.72
N THR A 126 6.10 -6.86 0.08
CA THR A 126 6.30 -5.44 -0.21
C THR A 126 6.41 -4.62 1.07
N ASP A 127 5.59 -4.89 2.07
CA ASP A 127 5.63 -4.22 3.38
C ASP A 127 6.95 -4.50 4.12
N GLY A 128 7.43 -5.75 4.08
CA GLY A 128 8.74 -6.12 4.64
C GLY A 128 9.90 -5.41 3.94
N LEU A 129 9.86 -5.33 2.60
CA LEU A 129 10.85 -4.57 1.83
C LEU A 129 10.76 -3.07 2.15
N ARG A 130 9.55 -2.52 2.25
CA ARG A 130 9.30 -1.11 2.59
C ARG A 130 9.92 -0.75 3.93
N ALA A 131 9.72 -1.60 4.94
CA ALA A 131 10.32 -1.44 6.25
C ALA A 131 11.86 -1.57 6.21
N ALA A 132 12.39 -2.55 5.47
CA ALA A 132 13.83 -2.75 5.35
C ALA A 132 14.55 -1.59 4.65
N PHE A 133 13.93 -1.01 3.62
CA PHE A 133 14.44 0.19 2.93
C PHE A 133 14.16 1.50 3.68
N GLY A 134 13.49 1.45 4.84
CA GLY A 134 13.17 2.64 5.64
C GLY A 134 12.17 3.59 4.96
N ILE A 135 11.33 3.07 4.06
CA ILE A 135 10.29 3.83 3.38
C ILE A 135 9.12 4.00 4.37
N SER A 136 8.69 5.25 4.61
CA SER A 136 7.60 5.54 5.56
C SER A 136 6.25 4.97 5.10
N SER A 137 5.33 4.72 6.05
CA SER A 137 3.96 4.26 5.78
C SER A 137 3.16 5.21 4.89
N ASP A 138 3.54 6.48 4.91
CA ASP A 138 2.84 7.58 4.24
C ASP A 138 3.46 7.89 2.87
N TYR A 139 4.50 7.15 2.48
CA TYR A 139 5.14 7.28 1.18
C TYR A 139 4.18 6.83 0.07
N VAL A 140 3.78 7.77 -0.79
CA VAL A 140 3.01 7.52 -2.00
C VAL A 140 3.98 7.48 -3.19
N ASP A 141 3.94 6.40 -3.97
CA ASP A 141 4.73 6.28 -5.19
C ASP A 141 4.32 7.36 -6.21
N GLY A 142 5.22 7.75 -7.11
CA GLY A 142 4.96 8.82 -8.10
C GLY A 142 4.95 10.25 -7.54
N SER A 143 4.64 10.46 -6.25
CA SER A 143 4.53 11.81 -5.70
C SER A 143 5.88 12.56 -5.57
N SER A 144 7.01 11.91 -5.87
CA SER A 144 8.35 12.52 -5.95
C SER A 144 8.49 13.59 -7.03
N PHE A 145 7.60 13.60 -8.04
CA PHE A 145 7.63 14.57 -9.13
C PHE A 145 6.89 15.89 -8.83
N HIS A 146 6.17 15.99 -7.70
CA HIS A 146 5.49 17.23 -7.33
C HIS A 146 6.42 18.17 -6.56
N ALA A 147 6.62 19.39 -7.06
CA ALA A 147 7.45 20.42 -6.42
C ALA A 147 6.97 20.72 -4.99
N ASP A 148 5.65 20.82 -4.78
CA ASP A 148 5.00 21.14 -3.52
C ASP A 148 5.15 20.04 -2.46
N ARG A 149 5.50 18.79 -2.83
CA ARG A 149 5.65 17.69 -1.86
C ARG A 149 6.78 17.97 -0.89
N LYS A 150 7.92 18.49 -1.37
CA LYS A 150 9.06 18.83 -0.50
C LYS A 150 8.70 19.89 0.52
N GLU A 151 7.82 20.82 0.16
CA GLU A 151 7.34 21.87 1.08
C GLU A 151 6.36 21.27 2.09
N ARG A 152 5.36 20.52 1.64
CA ARG A 152 4.40 19.83 2.53
C ARG A 152 5.06 18.84 3.50
N GLU A 153 6.09 18.11 3.06
CA GLU A 153 6.84 17.21 3.93
C GLU A 153 7.69 17.96 4.97
N LYS A 154 8.26 19.11 4.61
CA LYS A 154 8.94 19.99 5.57
C LYS A 154 7.96 20.57 6.57
N GLU A 155 6.83 21.11 6.13
CA GLU A 155 5.78 21.63 6.98
C GLU A 155 5.24 20.57 7.95
N LYS A 156 4.93 19.37 7.47
CA LYS A 156 4.50 18.25 8.33
C LYS A 156 5.56 17.89 9.37
N LYS A 157 6.83 17.86 8.98
CA LYS A 157 7.94 17.56 9.90
C LYS A 157 8.16 18.66 10.94
N GLU A 158 7.92 19.92 10.58
CA GLU A 158 7.96 21.05 11.50
C GLU A 158 6.77 21.02 12.47
N GLN A 159 5.57 20.73 11.97
CA GLN A 159 4.38 20.53 12.80
C GLN A 159 4.56 19.39 13.79
N GLU A 160 5.09 18.24 13.36
CA GLU A 160 5.36 17.10 14.24
C GLU A 160 6.42 17.44 15.30
N ARG A 161 7.45 18.21 14.95
CA ARG A 161 8.44 18.71 15.94
C ARG A 161 7.78 19.62 16.97
N LEU A 162 6.96 20.57 16.53
CA LEU A 162 6.21 21.47 17.41
C LEU A 162 5.25 20.70 18.33
N GLU A 163 4.55 19.69 17.81
CA GLU A 163 3.68 18.84 18.61
C GLU A 163 4.46 18.01 19.62
N ARG A 164 5.59 17.42 19.26
CA ARG A 164 6.48 16.72 20.21
C ARG A 164 7.00 17.65 21.28
N GLU A 165 7.38 18.88 20.94
CA GLU A 165 7.78 19.89 21.92
C GLU A 165 6.62 20.30 22.84
N ARG A 166 5.42 20.48 22.30
CA ARG A 166 4.21 20.73 23.11
C ARG A 166 3.93 19.56 24.04
N GLN A 167 3.92 18.34 23.52
CA GLN A 167 3.72 17.12 24.30
C GLN A 167 4.77 17.01 25.40
N GLN A 168 6.06 17.25 25.13
CA GLN A 168 7.12 17.29 26.14
C GLN A 168 6.87 18.37 27.19
N LYS A 169 6.47 19.58 26.77
CA LYS A 169 6.10 20.67 27.69
C LYS A 169 4.92 20.30 28.60
N TYR A 170 3.98 19.47 28.14
CA TYR A 170 2.86 18.98 28.96
C TYR A 170 3.22 17.73 29.79
N THR A 171 4.08 16.82 29.30
CA THR A 171 4.47 15.60 30.04
C THR A 171 5.47 15.89 31.17
N ILE A 172 6.40 16.81 30.98
CA ILE A 172 7.40 17.19 32.01
C ILE A 172 6.75 17.62 33.34
N PRO A 173 5.75 18.52 33.39
CA PRO A 173 5.10 18.91 34.64
C PRO A 173 4.24 17.78 35.23
N ILE A 174 3.56 16.97 34.40
CA ILE A 174 2.73 15.84 34.87
C ILE A 174 3.60 14.76 35.55
N ILE A 175 4.74 14.42 34.97
CA ILE A 175 5.70 13.46 35.54
C ILE A 175 6.31 14.01 36.83
N LEU A 176 6.57 15.32 36.93
CA LEU A 176 7.11 15.96 38.13
C LEU A 176 6.11 15.98 39.31
N ILE A 177 4.80 16.01 39.02
CA ILE A 177 3.72 15.99 40.02
C ILE A 177 3.42 14.55 40.50
N LEU A 178 3.59 13.54 39.64
CA LEU A 178 3.27 12.13 39.93
C LEU A 178 4.44 11.29 40.48
N LEU A 179 5.67 11.83 40.54
CA LEU A 179 6.83 11.13 41.10
C LEU A 179 6.91 11.35 42.63
N PRO A 180 6.86 10.28 43.46
CA PRO A 180 7.01 10.44 44.91
C PRO A 180 8.41 10.95 45.26
N ARG A 181 8.48 11.98 46.12
CA ARG A 181 9.70 12.65 46.62
C ARG A 181 10.77 11.72 47.23
N SER A 182 10.47 10.44 47.46
CA SER A 182 11.35 9.46 48.09
C SER A 182 12.49 8.91 47.20
N ALA A 183 12.49 9.21 45.88
CA ALA A 183 13.45 8.61 44.93
C ALA A 183 14.68 9.49 44.57
N VAL A 184 14.88 10.65 45.19
CA VAL A 184 15.98 11.58 44.83
C VAL A 184 17.36 11.14 45.38
N GLY A 185 17.41 10.17 46.31
CA GLY A 185 18.63 9.83 47.06
C GLY A 185 19.60 8.79 46.45
N ARG A 186 19.24 8.03 45.40
CA ARG A 186 20.00 6.81 45.02
C ARG A 186 20.87 6.90 43.75
N ARG A 187 20.77 7.96 42.94
CA ARG A 187 21.48 8.02 41.64
C ARG A 187 22.95 8.46 41.69
N LYS A 188 23.43 9.11 42.77
CA LYS A 188 24.84 9.57 42.84
C LYS A 188 25.87 8.48 43.20
N ARG A 189 25.46 7.26 43.57
CA ARG A 189 26.40 6.21 43.98
C ARG A 189 26.82 5.23 42.88
N LYS A 190 26.07 5.11 41.76
CA LYS A 190 26.39 4.12 40.71
C LYS A 190 27.44 4.61 39.69
N THR A 191 27.45 5.89 39.33
CA THR A 191 28.41 6.45 38.34
C THR A 191 29.85 6.55 38.85
N ARG A 192 30.08 6.49 40.17
CA ARG A 192 31.41 6.59 40.78
C ARG A 192 32.14 5.25 40.91
N ILE A 193 31.42 4.12 40.82
CA ILE A 193 32.01 2.78 40.93
C ILE A 193 32.57 2.32 39.57
N GLU A 194 31.84 2.54 38.47
CA GLU A 194 32.28 2.13 37.12
C GLU A 194 33.50 2.92 36.61
N THR A 195 33.68 4.17 37.04
CA THR A 195 34.85 5.00 36.65
C THR A 195 36.11 4.67 37.47
N GLY A 196 35.97 4.00 38.62
CA GLY A 196 37.09 3.62 39.48
C GLY A 196 37.77 2.31 39.08
N GLU A 197 37.02 1.34 38.56
CA GLU A 197 37.57 0.01 38.19
C GLU A 197 38.33 0.00 36.85
N ARG A 198 38.05 0.94 35.93
CA ARG A 198 38.80 1.03 34.67
C ARG A 198 40.24 1.54 34.83
N ARG A 199 40.58 2.21 35.93
CA ARG A 199 41.93 2.78 36.15
C ARG A 199 42.96 1.83 36.78
N LYS A 200 42.56 0.63 37.22
CA LYS A 200 43.46 -0.34 37.88
C LYS A 200 43.90 -1.53 37.01
N ARG A 201 43.47 -1.60 35.74
CA ARG A 201 43.87 -2.67 34.79
C ARG A 201 44.91 -2.26 33.75
N SER A 202 45.49 -1.05 33.87
CA SER A 202 46.62 -0.62 33.03
C SER A 202 47.85 -0.39 33.90
N ARG A 203 48.52 -1.46 34.28
CA ARG A 203 49.94 -1.52 34.62
C ARG A 203 50.42 -2.96 34.53
#